data_AF-A0A961QBL4-F1
#
_entry.id   AF-A0A961QBL4-F1
#
_cell.length_a   1.000
_cell.length_b   1.000
_cell.length_c   1.000
_cell.angle_alpha   90.00
_cell.angle_beta   90.00
_cell.angle_gamma   90.00
#
_symmetry.space_group_name_H-M   'P 1'
#
loop_
_entity.id
_entity.type
_entity.pdbx_description
1 polymer ?
#
loop_
_entity_poly.entity_id
_entity_poly.type
_entity_poly.pdbx_seq_one_letter_code
_entity_poly.pdbx_strand_id
1 'polypeptide(L)'
;MLRSVEAISRPRSDFSKAAKSKKSRPSRKPVAKPFSIRLSEDERYLLEREAGKLSLSAHIRKKLLSDAVSPRRGGKLSRKQRRPDADRVAIGRMLAVLGQSELAANMQLLAKAASMGALPVTPEIVAALRTACADIRRIRDMLVSALGVRESR
;
A
#
# COMPACT_ATOMS: atom_id res chain seq x y z
N MET A 1 55.42 -19.48 3.35
CA MET A 1 54.67 -18.89 2.23
C MET A 1 53.20 -18.78 2.63
N LEU A 2 52.80 -17.63 3.19
CA LEU A 2 51.41 -17.34 3.56
C LEU A 2 50.72 -16.69 2.35
N ARG A 3 49.61 -17.28 1.88
CA ARG A 3 48.77 -16.69 0.83
C ARG A 3 47.77 -15.72 1.46
N SER A 4 47.94 -14.44 1.15
CA SER A 4 47.03 -13.35 1.49
C SER A 4 45.65 -13.58 0.86
N VAL A 5 44.61 -13.54 1.68
CA VAL A 5 43.21 -13.60 1.23
C VAL A 5 42.78 -12.18 0.87
N GLU A 6 42.50 -11.94 -0.41
CA GLU A 6 41.91 -10.70 -0.91
C GLU A 6 40.52 -10.48 -0.32
N ALA A 7 40.33 -9.30 0.27
CA ALA A 7 39.08 -8.88 0.88
C ALA A 7 38.02 -8.58 -0.19
N ILE A 8 36.96 -9.38 -0.22
CA ILE A 8 35.76 -9.16 -1.03
C ILE A 8 35.09 -7.84 -0.60
N SER A 9 35.19 -6.83 -1.46
CA SER A 9 34.50 -5.54 -1.33
C SER A 9 32.99 -5.75 -1.24
N ARG A 10 32.39 -5.37 -0.11
CA ARG A 10 30.95 -5.45 0.13
C ARG A 10 30.25 -4.24 -0.52
N PRO A 11 29.25 -4.42 -1.39
CA PRO A 11 28.50 -3.34 -2.04
C PRO A 11 27.47 -2.70 -1.08
N ARG A 12 27.93 -2.18 0.06
CA ARG A 12 27.10 -1.46 1.04
C ARG A 12 27.08 0.05 0.82
N SER A 13 27.92 0.57 -0.07
CA SER A 13 28.10 2.02 -0.28
C SER A 13 27.01 2.68 -1.12
N ASP A 14 26.35 1.96 -2.01
CA ASP A 14 25.49 2.57 -3.04
C ASP A 14 24.10 2.95 -2.50
N PHE A 15 23.57 2.17 -1.57
CA PHE A 15 22.27 2.43 -0.95
C PHE A 15 22.26 3.73 -0.12
N SER A 16 23.38 4.02 0.56
CA SER A 16 23.51 5.24 1.38
C SER A 16 23.67 6.52 0.55
N LYS A 17 24.22 6.41 -0.67
CA LYS A 17 24.38 7.53 -1.62
C LYS A 17 23.05 7.91 -2.26
N ALA A 18 22.23 6.94 -2.66
CA ALA A 18 20.88 7.18 -3.18
C ALA A 18 19.97 7.91 -2.16
N ALA A 19 20.17 7.64 -0.87
CA ALA A 19 19.41 8.26 0.22
C ALA A 19 19.78 9.74 0.50
N LYS A 20 20.93 10.24 0.03
CA LYS A 20 21.45 11.58 0.38
C LYS A 20 21.28 12.64 -0.72
N SER A 21 20.32 12.51 -1.64
CA SER A 21 19.95 13.66 -2.47
C SER A 21 19.21 14.70 -1.61
N LYS A 22 19.93 15.73 -1.15
CA LYS A 22 19.34 16.93 -0.53
C LYS A 22 18.54 17.68 -1.59
N LYS A 23 17.31 17.25 -1.86
CA LYS A 23 16.31 18.10 -2.53
C LYS A 23 16.09 19.31 -1.63
N SER A 24 16.42 20.51 -2.12
CA SER A 24 16.10 21.77 -1.46
C SER A 24 14.59 21.78 -1.15
N ARG A 25 14.23 21.97 0.13
CA ARG A 25 12.82 22.08 0.51
C ARG A 25 12.26 23.32 -0.20
N PRO A 26 11.17 23.20 -0.97
CA PRO A 26 10.57 24.37 -1.60
C PRO A 26 10.19 25.38 -0.51
N SER A 27 10.46 26.67 -0.77
CA SER A 27 10.11 27.76 0.13
C SER A 27 8.64 27.62 0.57
N ARG A 28 8.41 27.69 1.89
CA ARG A 28 7.06 27.52 2.45
C ARG A 28 6.18 28.64 1.89
N LYS A 29 5.22 28.29 1.04
CA LYS A 29 4.17 29.22 0.60
C LYS A 29 3.50 29.84 1.84
N PRO A 30 3.20 31.15 1.84
CA PRO A 30 2.58 31.81 2.98
C PRO A 30 1.29 31.10 3.37
N VAL A 31 1.16 30.78 4.66
CA VAL A 31 0.01 30.07 5.21
C VAL A 31 -1.21 31.00 5.15
N ALA A 32 -2.32 30.54 4.55
CA ALA A 32 -3.57 31.29 4.61
C ALA A 32 -4.03 31.43 6.06
N LYS A 33 -4.48 32.64 6.44
CA LYS A 33 -5.14 32.87 7.72
C LYS A 33 -6.47 32.09 7.77
N PRO A 34 -6.80 31.40 8.87
CA PRO A 34 -8.05 30.67 9.00
C PRO A 34 -9.25 31.63 9.10
N PHE A 35 -10.41 31.20 8.59
CA PHE A 35 -11.70 31.88 8.77
C PHE A 35 -12.52 31.08 9.78
N SER A 36 -12.90 31.72 10.90
CA SER A 36 -13.73 31.13 11.95
C SER A 36 -15.16 31.67 11.83
N ILE A 37 -16.14 30.77 11.76
CA ILE A 37 -17.57 31.09 11.79
C ILE A 37 -18.22 30.27 12.92
N ARG A 38 -19.14 30.88 13.67
CA ARG A 38 -19.96 30.15 14.65
C ARG A 38 -21.12 29.51 13.89
N LEU A 39 -21.34 28.22 14.14
CA LEU A 39 -22.45 27.46 13.57
C LEU A 39 -23.25 26.86 14.71
N SER A 40 -24.57 26.90 14.62
CA SER A 40 -25.43 26.07 15.45
C SER A 40 -25.28 24.59 15.06
N GLU A 41 -25.78 23.67 15.91
CA GLU A 41 -25.72 22.23 15.62
C GLU A 41 -26.50 21.88 14.35
N ASP A 42 -27.66 22.51 14.16
CA ASP A 42 -28.51 22.32 12.98
C ASP A 42 -27.84 22.82 11.70
N GLU A 43 -27.27 24.03 11.73
CA GLU A 43 -26.53 24.60 10.60
C GLU A 43 -25.34 23.73 10.22
N ARG A 44 -24.62 23.23 11.22
CA ARG A 44 -23.49 22.33 11.00
C ARG A 44 -23.94 21.01 10.40
N TYR A 45 -25.03 20.44 10.89
CA TYR A 45 -25.58 19.19 10.35
C TYR A 45 -26.01 19.34 8.88
N LEU A 46 -26.70 20.42 8.55
CA LEU A 46 -27.09 20.73 7.17
C LEU A 46 -25.87 20.85 6.24
N LEU A 47 -24.84 21.59 6.66
CA LEU A 47 -23.60 21.75 5.90
C LEU A 47 -22.82 20.44 5.75
N GLU A 48 -22.80 19.59 6.78
CA GLU A 48 -22.15 18.27 6.70
C GLU A 48 -22.89 17.33 5.74
N ARG A 49 -24.23 17.39 5.72
CA ARG A 49 -25.07 16.61 4.79
C ARG A 49 -24.84 17.05 3.34
N GLU A 50 -24.83 18.35 3.08
CA GLU A 50 -24.58 18.90 1.74
C GLU A 50 -23.12 18.71 1.27
N ALA A 51 -22.16 18.74 2.20
CA ALA A 51 -20.74 18.56 1.88
C ALA A 51 -20.45 17.17 1.30
N GLY A 52 -21.21 16.15 1.72
CA GLY A 52 -21.11 14.78 1.25
C GLY A 52 -19.67 14.24 1.35
N LYS A 53 -18.93 14.33 0.24
CA LYS A 53 -17.55 13.82 0.11
C LYS A 53 -16.43 14.79 0.48
N LEU A 54 -16.75 16.07 0.56
CA LEU A 54 -15.78 17.14 0.82
C LEU A 54 -15.59 17.36 2.32
N SER A 55 -14.45 17.94 2.72
CA SER A 55 -14.37 18.50 4.07
C SER A 55 -15.31 19.71 4.18
N LEU A 56 -15.86 19.96 5.37
CA LEU A 56 -16.74 21.12 5.63
C LEU A 56 -16.13 22.42 5.10
N SER A 57 -14.85 22.65 5.38
CA SER A 57 -14.09 23.81 4.89
C SER A 57 -13.93 23.88 3.37
N ALA A 58 -13.87 22.74 2.69
CA ALA A 58 -13.81 22.68 1.22
C ALA A 58 -15.18 22.93 0.60
N HIS A 59 -16.25 22.38 1.21
CA HIS A 59 -17.63 22.64 0.79
C HIS A 59 -18.03 24.10 0.97
N ILE A 60 -17.79 24.69 2.16
CA ILE A 60 -18.05 26.11 2.44
C ILE A 60 -17.28 26.99 1.47
N ARG A 61 -16.00 26.70 1.23
CA ARG A 61 -15.19 27.47 0.27
C ARG A 61 -15.74 27.36 -1.15
N LYS A 62 -16.17 26.16 -1.59
CA LYS A 62 -16.77 25.96 -2.91
C LYS A 62 -18.05 26.75 -3.08
N LYS A 63 -18.93 26.77 -2.07
CA LYS A 63 -20.16 27.57 -2.09
C LYS A 63 -19.88 29.08 -2.10
N LEU A 64 -18.92 29.56 -1.31
CA LEU A 64 -18.64 31.00 -1.16
C LEU A 64 -17.82 31.61 -2.30
N LEU A 65 -16.85 30.87 -2.86
CA LEU A 65 -15.91 31.41 -3.84
C LEU A 65 -16.18 30.94 -5.28
N SER A 66 -17.08 29.97 -5.48
CA SER A 66 -17.38 29.34 -6.78
C SER A 66 -16.09 28.94 -7.55
N ASP A 67 -16.17 28.76 -8.88
CA ASP A 67 -14.99 28.43 -9.71
C ASP A 67 -14.07 29.64 -9.99
N ALA A 68 -14.38 30.81 -9.42
CA ALA A 68 -13.66 32.05 -9.67
C ALA A 68 -12.22 32.06 -9.12
N VAL A 69 -11.85 31.10 -8.26
CA VAL A 69 -10.52 31.03 -7.64
C VAL A 69 -9.91 29.64 -7.78
N SER A 70 -8.72 29.57 -8.38
CA SER A 70 -7.95 28.33 -8.50
C SER A 70 -7.83 27.61 -7.15
N PRO A 71 -8.25 26.33 -7.04
CA PRO A 71 -8.36 25.67 -5.75
C PRO A 71 -6.99 25.51 -5.08
N ARG A 72 -6.77 26.22 -3.96
CA ARG A 72 -5.64 25.96 -3.05
C ARG A 72 -5.80 24.57 -2.41
N ARG A 73 -5.29 23.52 -3.07
CA ARG A 73 -5.37 22.11 -2.62
C ARG A 73 -6.77 21.76 -2.07
N GLY A 74 -7.82 22.27 -2.71
CA GLY A 74 -9.18 22.35 -2.17
C GLY A 74 -10.07 21.13 -2.42
N GLY A 75 -9.64 20.20 -3.28
CA GLY A 75 -10.35 18.95 -3.55
C GLY A 75 -9.94 17.79 -2.63
N LYS A 76 -9.49 18.06 -1.40
CA LYS A 76 -9.15 16.96 -0.49
C LYS A 76 -10.43 16.37 0.08
N LEU A 77 -10.69 15.11 -0.27
CA LEU A 77 -11.69 14.28 0.40
C LEU A 77 -11.51 14.40 1.91
N SER A 78 -12.62 14.47 2.64
CA SER A 78 -12.61 14.48 4.10
C SER A 78 -11.76 13.32 4.63
N ARG A 79 -11.01 13.52 5.73
CA ARG A 79 -10.21 12.44 6.35
C ARG A 79 -11.09 11.23 6.70
N LYS A 80 -12.38 11.45 6.97
CA LYS A 80 -13.41 10.42 7.19
C LYS A 80 -13.63 9.53 5.95
N GLN A 81 -13.41 10.06 4.75
CA GLN A 81 -13.55 9.35 3.47
C GLN A 81 -12.25 8.79 2.89
N ARG A 82 -11.11 9.06 3.52
CA ARG A 82 -9.87 8.32 3.21
C ARG A 82 -9.84 6.93 3.87
N ARG A 83 -10.88 6.58 4.63
CA ARG A 83 -10.99 5.25 5.22
C ARG A 83 -11.23 4.25 4.09
N PRO A 84 -10.46 3.15 4.02
CA PRO A 84 -10.76 2.08 3.08
C PRO A 84 -12.17 1.55 3.33
N ASP A 85 -12.89 1.27 2.25
CA ASP A 85 -14.19 0.60 2.31
C ASP A 85 -14.06 -0.78 2.98
N ALA A 86 -15.17 -1.32 3.50
CA ALA A 86 -15.18 -2.60 4.23
C ALA A 86 -14.50 -3.73 3.44
N ASP A 87 -14.76 -3.80 2.13
CA ASP A 87 -14.18 -4.79 1.22
C ASP A 87 -12.65 -4.65 1.12
N ARG A 88 -12.14 -3.41 1.05
CA ARG A 88 -10.69 -3.16 1.01
C ARG A 88 -10.01 -3.59 2.31
N VAL A 89 -10.69 -3.43 3.44
CA VAL A 89 -10.19 -3.92 4.74
C VAL A 89 -10.17 -5.44 4.77
N ALA A 90 -11.23 -6.11 4.30
CA ALA A 90 -11.32 -7.56 4.24
C ALA A 90 -10.21 -8.16 3.35
N ILE A 91 -10.00 -7.59 2.16
CA ILE A 91 -8.92 -8.01 1.24
C ILE A 91 -7.54 -7.80 1.88
N GLY A 92 -7.32 -6.65 2.54
CA GLY A 92 -6.07 -6.39 3.25
C GLY A 92 -5.79 -7.40 4.36
N ARG A 93 -6.82 -7.83 5.10
CA ARG A 93 -6.69 -8.88 6.13
C ARG A 93 -6.37 -10.24 5.52
N MET A 94 -7.04 -10.64 4.44
CA MET A 94 -6.75 -11.90 3.74
C MET A 94 -5.30 -11.95 3.25
N LEU A 95 -4.79 -10.85 2.69
CA LEU A 95 -3.39 -10.76 2.27
C LEU A 95 -2.41 -10.80 3.43
N ALA A 96 -2.75 -10.19 4.58
CA ALA A 96 -1.91 -10.27 5.76
C ALA A 96 -1.77 -11.72 6.26
N VAL A 97 -2.89 -12.46 6.34
CA VAL A 97 -2.90 -13.87 6.71
C VAL A 97 -2.11 -14.71 5.69
N LEU A 98 -2.28 -14.43 4.39
CA LEU A 98 -1.54 -15.13 3.34
C LEU A 98 -0.03 -14.82 3.40
N GLY A 99 0.36 -13.59 3.72
CA GLY A 99 1.76 -13.23 3.97
C GLY A 99 2.35 -13.94 5.19
N GLN A 100 1.53 -14.24 6.20
CA GLN A 100 1.93 -14.99 7.41
C GLN A 100 1.98 -16.51 7.20
N SER A 101 1.41 -17.05 6.12
CA SER A 101 1.26 -18.50 5.92
C SER A 101 2.58 -19.26 5.62
N GLU A 102 3.73 -18.58 5.74
CA GLU A 102 5.09 -19.14 5.58
C GLU A 102 5.27 -20.03 4.33
N LEU A 103 4.46 -19.83 3.27
CA LEU A 103 4.44 -20.71 2.09
C LEU A 103 5.82 -20.87 1.44
N ALA A 104 6.62 -19.80 1.43
CA ALA A 104 7.99 -19.85 0.91
C ALA A 104 8.91 -20.74 1.76
N ALA A 105 8.81 -20.67 3.08
CA ALA A 105 9.59 -21.51 3.98
C ALA A 105 9.15 -22.98 3.87
N ASN A 106 7.84 -23.24 3.83
CA ASN A 106 7.29 -24.58 3.65
C ASN A 106 7.70 -25.20 2.30
N MET A 107 7.68 -24.42 1.21
CA MET A 107 8.20 -24.83 -0.09
C MET A 107 9.69 -25.18 -0.03
N GLN A 108 10.48 -24.40 0.69
CA GLN A 108 11.91 -24.66 0.85
C GLN A 108 12.18 -25.95 1.64
N LEU A 109 11.38 -26.23 2.68
CA LEU A 109 11.46 -27.47 3.43
C LEU A 109 11.11 -28.69 2.58
N LEU A 110 10.06 -28.59 1.76
CA LEU A 110 9.70 -29.65 0.80
C LEU A 110 10.81 -29.89 -0.23
N ALA A 111 11.40 -28.83 -0.77
CA ALA A 111 12.52 -28.95 -1.71
C ALA A 111 13.74 -29.64 -1.07
N LYS A 112 14.06 -29.28 0.18
CA LYS A 112 15.12 -29.95 0.95
C LYS A 112 14.79 -31.42 1.17
N ALA A 113 13.58 -31.75 1.63
CA ALA A 113 13.16 -33.14 1.86
C ALA A 113 13.22 -33.99 0.58
N ALA A 114 12.84 -33.42 -0.56
CA ALA A 114 12.98 -34.06 -1.87
C ALA A 114 14.45 -34.29 -2.26
N SER A 115 15.32 -33.27 -2.09
CA SER A 115 16.75 -33.38 -2.43
C SER A 115 17.50 -34.40 -1.56
N MET A 116 17.07 -34.60 -0.31
CA MET A 116 17.63 -35.59 0.62
C MET A 116 17.06 -37.00 0.41
N GLY A 117 16.12 -37.18 -0.53
CA GLY A 117 15.42 -38.45 -0.74
C GLY A 117 14.43 -38.82 0.37
N ALA A 118 14.18 -37.91 1.32
CA ALA A 118 13.26 -38.12 2.44
C ALA A 118 11.78 -37.95 2.04
N LEU A 119 11.51 -37.25 0.94
CA LEU A 119 10.18 -37.12 0.36
C LEU A 119 10.06 -38.04 -0.87
N PRO A 120 9.16 -39.04 -0.86
CA PRO A 120 8.91 -39.85 -2.04
C PRO A 120 8.28 -38.99 -3.14
N VAL A 121 9.04 -38.70 -4.21
CA VAL A 121 8.59 -37.89 -5.35
C VAL A 121 7.77 -38.75 -6.32
N THR A 122 6.59 -39.17 -5.88
CA THR A 122 5.67 -39.94 -6.72
C THR A 122 4.97 -39.01 -7.73
N PRO A 123 4.57 -39.52 -8.90
CA PRO A 123 3.86 -38.70 -9.90
C PRO A 123 2.56 -38.10 -9.36
N GLU A 124 1.86 -38.80 -8.46
CA GLU A 124 0.65 -38.33 -7.80
C GLU A 124 0.91 -37.11 -6.90
N ILE A 125 1.96 -37.15 -6.08
CA ILE A 125 2.35 -36.03 -5.20
C ILE A 125 2.79 -34.83 -6.03
N VAL A 126 3.53 -35.06 -7.12
CA VAL A 126 3.94 -33.99 -8.05
C VAL A 126 2.72 -33.33 -8.69
N ALA A 127 1.72 -34.10 -9.10
CA ALA A 127 0.47 -33.57 -9.63
C ALA A 127 -0.28 -32.75 -8.57
N ALA A 128 -0.43 -33.27 -7.35
CA ALA A 128 -1.08 -32.56 -6.24
C ALA A 128 -0.37 -31.23 -5.90
N LEU A 129 0.96 -31.23 -5.85
CA LEU A 129 1.76 -30.01 -5.61
C LEU A 129 1.59 -28.98 -6.72
N ARG A 130 1.57 -29.40 -7.99
CA ARG A 130 1.32 -28.49 -9.12
C ARG A 130 -0.06 -27.86 -9.04
N THR A 131 -1.08 -28.64 -8.71
CA THR A 131 -2.45 -28.15 -8.52
C THR A 131 -2.51 -27.14 -7.37
N ALA A 132 -1.93 -27.47 -6.20
CA ALA A 132 -1.90 -26.56 -5.06
C ALA A 132 -1.19 -25.24 -5.40
N CYS A 133 -0.05 -25.28 -6.11
CA CYS A 133 0.65 -24.08 -6.58
C CYS A 133 -0.20 -23.25 -7.54
N ALA A 134 -0.95 -23.90 -8.44
CA ALA A 134 -1.86 -23.22 -9.35
C ALA A 134 -3.02 -22.52 -8.61
N ASP A 135 -3.60 -23.19 -7.61
CA ASP A 135 -4.68 -22.64 -6.79
C ASP A 135 -4.21 -21.44 -5.96
N ILE A 136 -3.04 -21.53 -5.32
CA ILE A 136 -2.44 -20.42 -4.57
C ILE A 136 -2.18 -19.22 -5.50
N ARG A 137 -1.67 -19.47 -6.70
CA ARG A 137 -1.44 -18.41 -7.70
C ARG A 137 -2.76 -17.76 -8.12
N ARG A 138 -3.80 -18.56 -8.35
CA ARG A 138 -5.14 -18.06 -8.69
C ARG A 138 -5.72 -17.20 -7.57
N ILE A 139 -5.61 -17.62 -6.32
CA ILE A 139 -6.05 -16.83 -5.15
C ILE A 139 -5.31 -15.50 -5.09
N ARG A 140 -3.98 -15.52 -5.25
CA ARG A 140 -3.16 -14.31 -5.29
C ARG A 140 -3.61 -13.35 -6.39
N ASP A 141 -3.80 -13.85 -7.61
CA ASP A 141 -4.15 -13.02 -8.77
C ASP A 141 -5.56 -12.40 -8.61
N MET A 142 -6.52 -13.13 -8.01
CA MET A 142 -7.83 -12.59 -7.64
C MET A 142 -7.72 -11.49 -6.59
N LEU A 143 -6.86 -11.63 -5.58
CA LEU A 143 -6.67 -10.62 -4.54
C LEU A 143 -5.97 -9.36 -5.08
N VAL A 144 -4.95 -9.52 -5.94
CA VAL A 144 -4.22 -8.41 -6.56
C VAL A 144 -5.13 -7.62 -7.51
N SER A 145 -5.92 -8.32 -8.33
CA SER A 145 -6.89 -7.68 -9.24
C SER A 145 -7.99 -6.94 -8.48
N ALA A 146 -8.51 -7.50 -7.38
CA ALA A 146 -9.50 -6.84 -6.53
C ALA A 146 -9.00 -5.54 -5.89
N LEU A 147 -7.67 -5.40 -5.68
CA LEU A 147 -7.06 -4.17 -5.18
C LEU A 147 -6.81 -3.12 -6.26
N GLY A 148 -6.96 -3.46 -7.54
CA GLY A 148 -6.67 -2.57 -8.66
C GLY A 148 -5.18 -2.26 -8.83
N VAL A 149 -4.29 -3.05 -8.21
CA VAL A 149 -2.85 -2.94 -8.41
C VAL A 149 -2.53 -3.64 -9.73
N ARG A 150 -2.24 -2.86 -10.78
CA ARG A 150 -1.71 -3.42 -12.02
C ARG A 150 -0.34 -4.01 -11.71
N GLU A 151 -0.20 -5.32 -11.87
CA GLU A 151 1.08 -6.00 -11.73
C GLU A 151 2.03 -5.38 -12.77
N SER A 152 3.00 -4.58 -12.30
CA SER A 152 4.05 -4.04 -13.16
C SER A 152 4.92 -5.21 -13.57
N ARG A 153 4.66 -5.69 -14.77
CA ARG A 153 5.43 -6.76 -15.41
C ARG A 153 6.85 -6.28 -15.72
#